data_AF-A0A6N9UBP3-F1
#
_entry.id   AF-A0A6N9UBP3-F1
#
_cell.length_a   1.000
_cell.length_b   1.000
_cell.length_c   1.000
_cell.angle_alpha   90.00
_cell.angle_beta   90.00
_cell.angle_gamma   90.00
#
_symmetry.space_group_name_H-M   'P 1'
#
loop_
_entity.id
_entity.type
_entity.pdbx_description
1 polymer ?
#
loop_
_entity_poly.entity_id
_entity_poly.type
_entity_poly.pdbx_seq_one_letter_code
_entity_poly.pdbx_strand_id
1 'polypeptide(L)'
;MSLAQLHYTAPTAGDGGSAGRFAAADSAIPGPVRAEAGPLLAYEAPAGTPERLSDGELRALPVAFGFSALSDGSHLLSRTVALGAAGFHAHAVHIPADAALPGRLLPVAAWGAAGWLSAPPGRALPDPLTALALSGAPGGFSREWLGDFAVSRGPWLAAVLGDIRRTSEDPSAPQVVLVERHSADVARWIALAVAVLPREYAERLTFTTYTRRPGSAAHRVVGVLPQDAPDVRDPRFRVHVGGGPHPAGPAGDPWA
;
A
#
# COMPACT_ATOMS: atom_id res chain seq x y z
N MET A 1 -11.60 -20.13 2.47
CA MET A 1 -10.98 -19.71 3.74
C MET A 1 -11.34 -18.25 3.97
N SER A 2 -11.60 -17.88 5.22
CA SER A 2 -11.82 -16.48 5.62
C SER A 2 -10.58 -15.99 6.36
N LEU A 3 -10.19 -14.74 6.14
CA LEU A 3 -9.01 -14.14 6.76
C LEU A 3 -9.43 -13.22 7.90
N ALA A 4 -8.69 -13.27 9.00
CA ALA A 4 -8.97 -12.44 10.18
C ALA A 4 -8.71 -10.97 9.86
N GLN A 5 -9.57 -10.08 10.36
CA GLN A 5 -9.54 -8.65 10.07
C GLN A 5 -9.40 -7.79 11.33
N LEU A 6 -8.92 -6.59 11.11
CA LEU A 6 -8.88 -5.54 12.11
C LEU A 6 -9.23 -4.19 11.48
N HIS A 7 -9.78 -3.32 12.32
CA HIS A 7 -10.16 -1.96 12.00
C HIS A 7 -9.49 -1.02 12.98
N TYR A 8 -8.72 -0.08 12.46
CA TYR A 8 -7.94 0.84 13.25
C TYR A 8 -8.30 2.27 12.85
N THR A 9 -8.45 3.16 13.83
CA THR A 9 -8.85 4.55 13.61
C THR A 9 -7.90 5.49 14.31
N ALA A 10 -7.89 6.75 13.84
CA ALA A 10 -7.27 7.84 14.56
C ALA A 10 -7.75 7.91 16.03
N PRO A 11 -6.91 8.43 16.95
CA PRO A 11 -7.31 8.66 18.33
C PRO A 11 -8.48 9.65 18.39
N THR A 12 -9.38 9.49 19.37
CA THR A 12 -10.41 10.49 19.62
C THR A 12 -9.90 11.55 20.60
N ALA A 13 -10.39 12.78 20.47
CA ALA A 13 -10.08 13.84 21.43
C ALA A 13 -10.47 13.37 22.85
N GLY A 14 -9.48 13.22 23.74
CA GLY A 14 -9.66 12.68 25.10
C GLY A 14 -8.87 11.40 25.37
N ASP A 15 -8.45 10.68 24.32
CA ASP A 15 -7.49 9.58 24.44
C ASP A 15 -6.09 10.22 24.63
N GLY A 16 -5.55 10.23 25.85
CA GLY A 16 -4.28 10.91 26.19
C GLY A 16 -3.00 10.37 25.51
N GLY A 17 -3.10 9.74 24.33
CA GLY A 17 -2.00 9.21 23.53
C GLY A 17 -2.11 9.59 22.06
N SER A 18 -0.97 9.69 21.37
CA SER A 18 -0.92 10.01 19.93
C SER A 18 -1.13 8.79 19.01
N ALA A 19 -1.19 7.58 19.59
CA ALA A 19 -1.45 6.36 18.86
C ALA A 19 -2.95 6.17 18.63
N GLY A 20 -3.33 5.70 17.44
CA GLY A 20 -4.71 5.32 17.13
C GLY A 20 -5.21 4.14 17.96
N ARG A 21 -6.44 3.70 17.68
CA ARG A 21 -7.10 2.61 18.41
C ARG A 21 -7.76 1.59 17.50
N PHE A 22 -7.85 0.35 17.96
CA PHE A 22 -8.65 -0.67 17.30
C PHE A 22 -10.14 -0.40 17.57
N ALA A 23 -10.88 -0.06 16.51
CA ALA A 23 -12.33 0.02 16.55
C ALA A 23 -12.97 -1.37 16.59
N ALA A 24 -12.33 -2.35 15.94
CA ALA A 24 -12.70 -3.75 15.97
C ALA A 24 -11.49 -4.61 15.59
N ALA A 25 -11.36 -5.81 16.13
CA ALA A 25 -10.34 -6.78 15.74
C ALA A 25 -10.81 -8.20 16.03
N ASP A 26 -10.58 -9.12 15.10
CA ASP A 26 -10.83 -10.54 15.33
C ASP A 26 -9.96 -11.07 16.47
N SER A 27 -10.54 -11.90 17.31
CA SER A 27 -9.85 -12.54 18.45
C SER A 27 -8.75 -13.51 18.01
N ALA A 28 -8.81 -13.99 16.76
CA ALA A 28 -7.77 -14.82 16.15
C ALA A 28 -6.45 -14.07 15.94
N ILE A 29 -6.46 -12.73 15.95
CA ILE A 29 -5.25 -11.92 15.76
C ILE A 29 -4.55 -11.71 17.12
N PRO A 30 -3.32 -12.23 17.32
CA PRO A 30 -2.62 -12.13 18.58
C PRO A 30 -2.33 -10.68 19.01
N GLY A 31 -2.26 -10.45 20.32
CA GLY A 31 -1.91 -9.14 20.90
C GLY A 31 -0.62 -8.51 20.33
N PRO A 32 0.50 -9.25 20.22
CA PRO A 32 1.74 -8.74 19.63
C PRO A 32 1.58 -8.32 18.17
N VAL A 33 0.85 -9.12 17.36
CA VAL A 33 0.54 -8.78 15.95
C VAL A 33 -0.24 -7.47 15.88
N ARG A 34 -1.22 -7.25 16.77
CA ARG A 34 -1.96 -5.98 16.83
C ARG A 34 -1.06 -4.81 17.24
N ALA A 35 -0.15 -5.01 18.18
CA ALA A 35 0.79 -3.96 18.60
C ALA A 35 1.72 -3.54 17.44
N GLU A 36 2.21 -4.51 16.66
CA GLU A 36 3.03 -4.27 15.47
C GLU A 36 2.22 -3.64 14.31
N ALA A 37 0.96 -4.03 14.15
CA ALA A 37 0.09 -3.52 13.09
C ALA A 37 -0.27 -2.04 13.26
N GLY A 38 -0.46 -1.55 14.50
CA GLY A 38 -0.91 -0.18 14.78
C GLY A 38 -0.12 0.92 14.04
N PRO A 39 1.22 0.97 14.17
CA PRO A 39 2.06 1.92 13.44
C PRO A 39 1.99 1.78 11.91
N LEU A 40 1.83 0.57 11.38
CA LEU A 40 1.73 0.31 9.94
C LEU A 40 0.41 0.80 9.33
N LEU A 41 -0.63 0.93 10.16
CA LEU A 41 -1.98 1.36 9.76
C LEU A 41 -2.20 2.86 9.91
N ALA A 42 -1.27 3.56 10.55
CA ALA A 42 -1.35 4.99 10.74
C ALA A 42 -1.36 5.72 9.40
N TYR A 43 -2.12 6.81 9.34
CA TYR A 43 -2.25 7.63 8.15
C TYR A 43 -2.06 9.09 8.51
N GLU A 44 -1.24 9.77 7.72
CA GLU A 44 -1.04 11.21 7.80
C GLU A 44 -1.58 11.81 6.51
N ALA A 45 -2.59 12.69 6.60
CA ALA A 45 -3.12 13.37 5.43
C ALA A 45 -2.06 14.27 4.79
N PRO A 46 -2.14 14.53 3.46
CA PRO A 46 -1.22 15.41 2.74
C PRO A 46 -1.00 16.75 3.47
N ALA A 47 0.21 17.30 3.37
CA ALA A 47 0.52 18.61 3.95
C ALA A 47 -0.49 19.67 3.45
N GLY A 48 -1.00 20.49 4.37
CA GLY A 48 -1.98 21.52 4.04
C GLY A 48 -3.40 21.01 3.80
N THR A 49 -3.70 19.74 4.10
CA THR A 49 -5.09 19.24 4.08
C THR A 49 -5.94 20.04 5.06
N PRO A 50 -7.05 20.68 4.61
CA PRO A 50 -7.96 21.41 5.48
C PRO A 50 -8.58 20.52 6.57
N GLU A 51 -8.85 21.08 7.74
CA GLU A 51 -9.50 20.36 8.85
C GLU A 51 -10.92 19.90 8.51
N ARG A 52 -11.61 20.63 7.63
CA ARG A 52 -12.97 20.31 7.19
C ARG A 52 -12.98 20.17 5.68
N LEU A 53 -13.20 18.94 5.23
CA LEU A 53 -13.38 18.57 3.85
C LEU A 53 -14.80 18.06 3.62
N SER A 54 -15.32 18.29 2.43
CA SER A 54 -16.50 17.60 1.93
C SER A 54 -16.19 16.12 1.67
N ASP A 55 -17.23 15.28 1.58
CA ASP A 55 -17.06 13.86 1.27
C ASP A 55 -16.36 13.62 -0.08
N GLY A 56 -16.56 14.52 -1.04
CA GLY A 56 -15.89 14.45 -2.35
C GLY A 56 -14.38 14.70 -2.23
N GLU A 57 -13.99 15.70 -1.45
CA GLU A 57 -12.59 16.01 -1.20
C GLU A 57 -11.90 14.93 -0.35
N LEU A 58 -12.60 14.36 0.64
CA LEU A 58 -12.09 13.22 1.40
C LEU A 58 -11.80 12.01 0.51
N ARG A 59 -12.70 11.72 -0.46
CA ARG A 59 -12.48 10.63 -1.44
C ARG A 59 -11.35 10.92 -2.42
N ALA A 60 -10.97 12.17 -2.61
CA ALA A 60 -9.86 12.57 -3.48
C ALA A 60 -8.49 12.46 -2.78
N LEU A 61 -8.46 12.38 -1.44
CA LEU A 61 -7.23 12.14 -0.69
C LEU A 61 -6.64 10.76 -1.03
N PRO A 62 -5.30 10.62 -0.96
CA PRO A 62 -4.64 9.37 -1.32
C PRO A 62 -5.06 8.23 -0.38
N VAL A 63 -5.24 7.05 -0.96
CA VAL A 63 -5.46 5.80 -0.23
C VAL A 63 -4.10 5.18 0.06
N ALA A 64 -3.82 4.88 1.32
CA ALA A 64 -2.66 4.06 1.70
C ALA A 64 -3.07 2.59 1.69
N PHE A 65 -2.71 1.88 0.63
CA PHE A 65 -2.84 0.43 0.57
C PHE A 65 -1.47 -0.18 0.79
N GLY A 66 -1.39 -1.07 1.77
CA GLY A 66 -0.12 -1.63 2.23
C GLY A 66 -0.13 -3.14 2.22
N PHE A 67 1.01 -3.73 1.89
CA PHE A 67 1.33 -5.11 2.19
C PHE A 67 2.63 -5.15 2.98
N SER A 68 2.53 -5.53 4.26
CA SER A 68 3.64 -5.52 5.21
C SER A 68 3.95 -6.93 5.69
N ALA A 69 5.23 -7.25 5.81
CA ALA A 69 5.68 -8.42 6.57
C ALA A 69 5.73 -8.08 8.06
N LEU A 70 5.35 -9.03 8.90
CA LEU A 70 5.36 -8.92 10.36
C LEU A 70 6.49 -9.76 10.96
N SER A 71 6.86 -9.46 12.21
CA SER A 71 7.97 -10.10 12.92
C SER A 71 7.78 -11.61 13.16
N ASP A 72 6.54 -12.09 13.21
CA ASP A 72 6.19 -13.52 13.35
C ASP A 72 6.15 -14.28 12.01
N GLY A 73 6.55 -13.63 10.90
CA GLY A 73 6.53 -14.19 9.56
C GLY A 73 5.16 -14.13 8.86
N SER A 74 4.12 -13.67 9.56
CA SER A 74 2.82 -13.37 8.96
C SER A 74 2.85 -12.06 8.18
N HIS A 75 1.76 -11.74 7.49
CA HIS A 75 1.62 -10.52 6.71
C HIS A 75 0.36 -9.75 7.07
N LEU A 76 0.41 -8.45 6.81
CA LEU A 76 -0.73 -7.54 6.95
C LEU A 76 -1.02 -6.90 5.60
N LEU A 77 -2.24 -7.09 5.09
CA LEU A 77 -2.75 -6.36 3.94
C LEU A 77 -3.74 -5.30 4.43
N SER A 78 -3.48 -4.03 4.14
CA SER A 78 -4.26 -2.93 4.69
C SER A 78 -4.72 -1.95 3.62
N ARG A 79 -5.85 -1.31 3.89
CA ARG A 79 -6.33 -0.13 3.18
C ARG A 79 -6.72 0.93 4.20
N THR A 80 -6.03 2.05 4.16
CA THR A 80 -6.30 3.20 5.01
C THR A 80 -6.75 4.41 4.20
N VAL A 81 -7.83 5.04 4.65
CA VAL A 81 -8.42 6.23 4.04
C VAL A 81 -8.60 7.33 5.08
N ALA A 82 -8.49 8.58 4.65
CA ALA A 82 -8.81 9.72 5.48
C ALA A 82 -10.31 9.75 5.83
N LEU A 83 -10.61 10.22 7.04
CA LEU A 83 -11.95 10.49 7.54
C LEU A 83 -12.00 11.90 8.13
N GLY A 84 -12.96 12.73 7.69
CA GLY A 84 -13.38 13.96 8.39
C GLY A 84 -12.27 14.76 9.08
N ALA A 85 -12.57 15.30 10.26
CA ALA A 85 -11.63 16.11 11.03
C ALA A 85 -10.39 15.31 11.49
N ALA A 86 -9.32 15.37 10.69
CA ALA A 86 -8.00 14.77 10.91
C ALA A 86 -7.99 13.25 11.23
N GLY A 87 -9.10 12.56 10.96
CA GLY A 87 -9.27 11.15 11.23
C GLY A 87 -8.80 10.29 10.07
N PHE A 88 -8.70 9.00 10.35
CA PHE A 88 -8.55 7.98 9.32
C PHE A 88 -9.23 6.70 9.78
N HIS A 89 -9.52 5.84 8.81
CA HIS A 89 -9.90 4.46 9.04
C HIS A 89 -9.03 3.54 8.21
N ALA A 90 -8.40 2.61 8.89
CA ALA A 90 -7.70 1.49 8.31
C ALA A 90 -8.56 0.24 8.45
N HIS A 91 -8.76 -0.46 7.34
CA HIS A 91 -9.26 -1.82 7.31
C HIS A 91 -8.08 -2.71 6.89
N ALA A 92 -7.74 -3.70 7.70
CA ALA A 92 -6.68 -4.63 7.36
C ALA A 92 -7.05 -6.08 7.63
N VAL A 93 -6.35 -6.94 6.92
CA VAL A 93 -6.49 -8.38 6.91
C VAL A 93 -5.15 -8.99 7.31
N HIS A 94 -5.18 -9.86 8.31
CA HIS A 94 -4.05 -10.65 8.74
C HIS A 94 -3.95 -11.94 7.94
N ILE A 95 -2.76 -12.22 7.42
CA ILE A 95 -2.44 -13.40 6.61
C ILE A 95 -1.39 -14.20 7.38
N PRO A 96 -1.73 -15.36 7.97
CA PRO A 96 -0.77 -16.20 8.67
C PRO A 96 0.44 -16.57 7.80
N ALA A 97 1.59 -16.88 8.43
CA ALA A 97 2.85 -17.13 7.73
C ALA A 97 2.77 -18.21 6.63
N ASP A 98 2.00 -19.28 6.87
CA ASP A 98 1.81 -20.39 5.92
C ASP A 98 0.54 -20.24 5.05
N ALA A 99 -0.10 -19.08 5.08
CA ALA A 99 -1.31 -18.79 4.33
C ALA A 99 -1.02 -17.85 3.16
N ALA A 100 -1.81 -18.01 2.09
CA ALA A 100 -1.85 -17.09 0.98
C ALA A 100 -3.21 -16.38 0.94
N LEU A 101 -3.27 -15.27 0.21
CA LEU A 101 -4.56 -14.67 -0.13
C LEU A 101 -5.44 -15.68 -0.89
N PRO A 102 -6.76 -15.62 -0.72
CA PRO A 102 -7.68 -16.48 -1.43
C PRO A 102 -7.48 -16.42 -2.95
N GLY A 103 -7.60 -17.56 -3.63
CA GLY A 103 -7.32 -17.66 -5.06
C GLY A 103 -5.83 -17.52 -5.41
N ARG A 104 -4.92 -17.52 -4.42
CA ARG A 104 -3.48 -17.25 -4.59
C ARG A 104 -3.23 -15.91 -5.29
N LEU A 105 -4.11 -14.95 -5.04
CA LEU A 105 -3.98 -13.58 -5.52
C LEU A 105 -2.71 -12.95 -4.95
N LEU A 106 -2.06 -12.13 -5.77
CA LEU A 106 -0.97 -11.30 -5.28
C LEU A 106 -1.54 -10.13 -4.47
N PRO A 107 -0.84 -9.64 -3.43
CA PRO A 107 -1.35 -8.60 -2.55
C PRO A 107 -1.91 -7.36 -3.26
N VAL A 108 -1.21 -6.87 -4.29
CA VAL A 108 -1.64 -5.70 -5.06
C VAL A 108 -2.97 -5.90 -5.80
N ALA A 109 -3.31 -7.14 -6.18
CA ALA A 109 -4.56 -7.42 -6.90
C ALA A 109 -5.81 -7.12 -6.07
N ALA A 110 -5.68 -7.12 -4.74
CA ALA A 110 -6.76 -6.77 -3.83
C ALA A 110 -7.00 -5.25 -3.72
N TRP A 111 -6.19 -4.38 -4.33
CA TRP A 111 -6.35 -2.91 -4.26
C TRP A 111 -7.78 -2.44 -4.54
N GLY A 112 -8.39 -2.95 -5.62
CA GLY A 112 -9.72 -2.58 -6.09
C GLY A 112 -10.86 -3.49 -5.59
N ALA A 113 -10.60 -4.35 -4.61
CA ALA A 113 -11.61 -5.31 -4.14
C ALA A 113 -12.79 -4.61 -3.43
N ALA A 114 -14.01 -5.06 -3.72
CA ALA A 114 -15.23 -4.48 -3.14
C ALA A 114 -15.37 -4.72 -1.63
N GLY A 115 -14.63 -5.68 -1.07
CA GLY A 115 -14.65 -6.00 0.36
C GLY A 115 -14.08 -4.90 1.28
N TRP A 116 -13.36 -3.91 0.74
CA TRP A 116 -12.74 -2.90 1.60
C TRP A 116 -13.74 -1.88 2.14
N LEU A 117 -13.97 -1.92 3.46
CA LEU A 117 -14.63 -0.84 4.20
C LEU A 117 -13.79 0.45 4.22
N SER A 118 -14.48 1.58 4.19
CA SER A 118 -13.90 2.94 4.26
C SER A 118 -14.31 3.70 5.53
N ALA A 119 -15.02 3.04 6.45
CA ALA A 119 -15.41 3.57 7.74
C ALA A 119 -15.39 2.42 8.77
N PRO A 120 -15.18 2.71 10.06
CA PRO A 120 -15.24 1.70 11.10
C PRO A 120 -16.61 1.00 11.10
N PRO A 121 -16.64 -0.32 11.30
CA PRO A 121 -17.91 -1.02 11.42
C PRO A 121 -18.69 -0.53 12.65
N GLY A 122 -20.00 -0.75 12.65
CA GLY A 122 -20.85 -0.49 13.81
C GLY A 122 -20.56 -1.46 14.97
N ARG A 123 -21.57 -1.73 15.82
CA ARG A 123 -21.41 -2.60 17.00
C ARG A 123 -21.09 -4.07 16.69
N ALA A 124 -21.36 -4.54 15.47
CA ALA A 124 -21.03 -5.90 15.05
C ALA A 124 -19.73 -5.87 14.23
N LEU A 125 -18.79 -6.75 14.57
CA LEU A 125 -17.67 -7.09 13.69
C LEU A 125 -18.27 -7.54 12.34
N PRO A 126 -17.80 -7.01 11.20
CA PRO A 126 -18.22 -7.52 9.90
C PRO A 126 -17.88 -9.01 9.81
N ASP A 127 -18.58 -9.73 8.95
CA ASP A 127 -18.14 -11.07 8.59
C ASP A 127 -16.70 -10.99 8.04
N PRO A 128 -15.80 -11.87 8.47
CA PRO A 128 -14.40 -11.79 8.07
C PRO A 128 -14.29 -11.94 6.55
N LEU A 129 -13.42 -11.11 5.95
CA LEU A 129 -13.33 -10.95 4.50
C LEU A 129 -13.19 -12.31 3.81
N THR A 130 -14.23 -12.68 3.07
CA THR A 130 -14.25 -13.95 2.35
C THR A 130 -13.50 -13.82 1.03
N ALA A 131 -13.04 -14.97 0.53
CA ALA A 131 -12.42 -15.10 -0.79
C ALA A 131 -13.18 -14.35 -1.90
N LEU A 132 -14.52 -14.43 -1.89
CA LEU A 132 -15.38 -13.81 -2.90
C LEU A 132 -15.38 -12.28 -2.82
N ALA A 133 -15.24 -11.68 -1.63
CA ALA A 133 -15.19 -10.22 -1.48
C ALA A 133 -13.86 -9.61 -1.95
N LEU A 134 -12.77 -10.39 -1.83
CA LEU A 134 -11.45 -10.03 -2.38
C LEU A 134 -11.32 -10.35 -3.88
N SER A 135 -12.09 -11.33 -4.38
CA SER A 135 -12.06 -11.77 -5.78
C SER A 135 -13.15 -11.11 -6.64
N GLY A 136 -14.13 -10.45 -6.02
CA GLY A 136 -15.37 -10.01 -6.65
C GLY A 136 -15.36 -8.54 -7.06
N ALA A 137 -14.78 -8.26 -8.23
CA ALA A 137 -15.23 -7.31 -9.27
C ALA A 137 -14.04 -6.86 -10.17
N PRO A 138 -14.29 -6.55 -11.46
CA PRO A 138 -13.28 -6.11 -12.42
C PRO A 138 -12.82 -4.67 -12.11
N GLY A 139 -11.96 -4.51 -11.10
CA GLY A 139 -11.57 -3.17 -10.63
C GLY A 139 -10.13 -3.04 -10.15
N GLY A 140 -9.38 -4.14 -10.06
CA GLY A 140 -7.98 -4.08 -9.62
C GLY A 140 -7.09 -3.47 -10.69
N PHE A 141 -6.94 -4.16 -11.81
CA PHE A 141 -6.05 -3.78 -12.90
C PHE A 141 -6.46 -4.58 -14.14
N SER A 142 -7.38 -4.08 -14.97
CA SER A 142 -7.66 -4.79 -16.23
C SER A 142 -6.38 -4.82 -17.09
N ARG A 143 -6.19 -5.89 -17.87
CA ARG A 143 -5.01 -6.02 -18.73
C ARG A 143 -4.88 -4.85 -19.70
N GLU A 144 -6.01 -4.41 -20.25
CA GLU A 144 -6.08 -3.23 -21.14
C GLU A 144 -5.58 -1.98 -20.44
N TRP A 145 -6.09 -1.70 -19.24
CA TRP A 145 -5.74 -0.49 -18.53
C TRP A 145 -4.30 -0.48 -17.97
N LEU A 146 -3.77 -1.65 -17.59
CA LEU A 146 -2.34 -1.78 -17.31
C LEU A 146 -1.49 -1.56 -18.56
N GLY A 147 -1.96 -2.01 -19.73
CA GLY A 147 -1.33 -1.75 -21.01
C GLY A 147 -1.25 -0.25 -21.30
N ASP A 148 -2.37 0.46 -21.18
CA ASP A 148 -2.42 1.92 -21.38
C ASP A 148 -1.49 2.65 -20.40
N PHE A 149 -1.50 2.24 -19.12
CA PHE A 149 -0.61 2.80 -18.13
C PHE A 149 0.86 2.55 -18.50
N ALA A 150 1.22 1.32 -18.89
CA ALA A 150 2.58 0.98 -19.33
C ALA A 150 3.02 1.81 -20.54
N VAL A 151 2.14 1.98 -21.54
CA VAL A 151 2.41 2.85 -22.71
C VAL A 151 2.65 4.29 -22.26
N SER A 152 1.79 4.83 -21.39
CA SER A 152 1.93 6.20 -20.87
C SER A 152 3.19 6.43 -20.03
N ARG A 153 3.80 5.34 -19.53
CA ARG A 153 4.99 5.33 -18.68
C ARG A 153 6.21 4.70 -19.36
N GLY A 154 6.14 4.40 -20.66
CA GLY A 154 7.18 3.72 -21.44
C GLY A 154 8.61 4.19 -21.14
N PRO A 155 8.87 5.51 -21.15
CA PRO A 155 10.21 6.05 -20.87
C PRO A 155 10.79 5.70 -19.48
N TRP A 156 9.96 5.32 -18.50
CA TRP A 156 10.39 5.00 -17.14
C TRP A 156 10.30 3.50 -16.81
N LEU A 157 9.65 2.69 -17.66
CA LEU A 157 9.34 1.28 -17.37
C LEU A 157 10.60 0.50 -16.97
N ALA A 158 11.64 0.50 -17.82
CA ALA A 158 12.84 -0.29 -17.59
C ALA A 158 13.53 0.08 -16.26
N ALA A 159 13.67 1.38 -15.99
CA ALA A 159 14.32 1.87 -14.78
C ALA A 159 13.53 1.51 -13.51
N VAL A 160 12.22 1.73 -13.52
CA VAL A 160 11.33 1.45 -12.37
C VAL A 160 11.28 -0.05 -12.10
N LEU A 161 11.03 -0.87 -13.13
CA LEU A 161 10.90 -2.32 -12.97
C LEU A 161 12.23 -2.97 -12.58
N GLY A 162 13.35 -2.48 -13.14
CA GLY A 162 14.69 -2.93 -12.76
C GLY A 162 15.04 -2.64 -11.30
N ASP A 163 14.68 -1.46 -10.79
CA ASP A 163 14.88 -1.12 -9.38
C ASP A 163 13.96 -1.91 -8.43
N ILE A 164 12.69 -2.12 -8.81
CA ILE A 164 11.77 -2.95 -8.01
C ILE A 164 12.26 -4.41 -7.98
N ARG A 165 12.80 -4.92 -9.09
CA ARG A 165 13.42 -6.24 -9.13
C ARG A 165 14.63 -6.31 -8.20
N ARG A 166 15.57 -5.38 -8.32
CA ARG A 166 16.75 -5.33 -7.44
C ARG A 166 16.38 -5.29 -5.96
N THR A 167 15.40 -4.46 -5.58
CA THR A 167 14.98 -4.36 -4.17
C THR A 167 14.27 -5.62 -3.65
N SER A 168 13.75 -6.45 -4.56
CA SER A 168 13.13 -7.74 -4.24
C SER A 168 14.16 -8.87 -4.13
N GLU A 169 15.20 -8.84 -4.95
CA GLU A 169 16.28 -9.84 -4.97
C GLU A 169 17.31 -9.61 -3.85
N ASP A 170 17.60 -8.35 -3.52
CA ASP A 170 18.61 -7.96 -2.54
C ASP A 170 17.98 -7.12 -1.41
N PRO A 171 17.88 -7.66 -0.17
CA PRO A 171 17.37 -6.93 0.99
C PRO A 171 18.20 -5.69 1.36
N SER A 172 19.47 -5.63 0.96
CA SER A 172 20.37 -4.49 1.19
C SER A 172 20.23 -3.39 0.14
N ALA A 173 19.57 -3.66 -0.98
CA ALA A 173 19.33 -2.66 -2.01
C ALA A 173 18.49 -1.49 -1.46
N PRO A 174 18.65 -0.27 -2.00
CA PRO A 174 17.87 0.88 -1.58
C PRO A 174 16.35 0.65 -1.71
N GLN A 175 15.58 1.36 -0.89
CA GLN A 175 14.12 1.38 -0.97
C GLN A 175 13.70 2.13 -2.25
N VAL A 176 12.73 1.58 -2.98
CA VAL A 176 12.19 2.25 -4.18
C VAL A 176 11.09 3.21 -3.75
N VAL A 177 11.20 4.47 -4.15
CA VAL A 177 10.21 5.50 -3.88
C VAL A 177 9.56 5.93 -5.20
N LEU A 178 8.27 5.67 -5.31
CA LEU A 178 7.44 6.05 -6.46
C LEU A 178 6.71 7.35 -6.13
N VAL A 179 7.04 8.41 -6.83
CA VAL A 179 6.44 9.73 -6.65
C VAL A 179 5.37 9.93 -7.71
N GLU A 180 4.10 9.84 -7.30
CA GLU A 180 2.95 9.98 -8.20
C GLU A 180 1.90 10.92 -7.58
N ARG A 181 1.11 11.58 -8.42
CA ARG A 181 0.01 12.45 -7.93
C ARG A 181 -1.15 11.64 -7.36
N HIS A 182 -1.31 10.40 -7.80
CA HIS A 182 -2.37 9.51 -7.36
C HIS A 182 -1.78 8.21 -6.84
N SER A 183 -2.15 7.83 -5.61
CA SER A 183 -1.79 6.52 -5.02
C SER A 183 -2.19 5.33 -5.91
N ALA A 184 -3.24 5.48 -6.71
CA ALA A 184 -3.65 4.46 -7.68
C ALA A 184 -2.60 4.24 -8.79
N ASP A 185 -1.84 5.25 -9.21
CA ASP A 185 -0.72 5.07 -10.16
C ASP A 185 0.44 4.29 -9.53
N VAL A 186 0.69 4.49 -8.23
CA VAL A 186 1.65 3.66 -7.49
C VAL A 186 1.21 2.20 -7.48
N ALA A 187 -0.08 1.95 -7.23
CA ALA A 187 -0.65 0.61 -7.28
C ALA A 187 -0.50 -0.02 -8.69
N ARG A 188 -0.68 0.78 -9.76
CA ARG A 188 -0.47 0.35 -11.16
C ARG A 188 0.99 -0.03 -11.44
N TRP A 189 1.95 0.74 -10.93
CA TRP A 189 3.38 0.40 -11.00
C TRP A 189 3.70 -0.93 -10.32
N ILE A 190 3.16 -1.15 -9.12
CA ILE A 190 3.35 -2.40 -8.38
C ILE A 190 2.72 -3.57 -9.14
N ALA A 191 1.52 -3.38 -9.72
CA ALA A 191 0.85 -4.38 -10.53
C ALA A 191 1.66 -4.77 -11.79
N LEU A 192 2.27 -3.80 -12.47
CA LEU A 192 3.20 -4.08 -13.58
C LEU A 192 4.42 -4.85 -13.10
N ALA A 193 5.01 -4.47 -11.97
CA ALA A 193 6.20 -5.14 -11.44
C ALA A 193 5.92 -6.60 -11.09
N VAL A 194 4.87 -6.88 -10.33
CA VAL A 194 4.55 -8.26 -9.94
C VAL A 194 4.11 -9.14 -11.11
N ALA A 195 3.74 -8.55 -12.25
CA ALA A 195 3.44 -9.29 -13.48
C ALA A 195 4.69 -9.78 -14.21
N VAL A 196 5.86 -9.17 -13.96
CA VAL A 196 7.14 -9.53 -14.60
C VAL A 196 8.16 -10.14 -13.63
N LEU A 197 7.97 -9.98 -12.32
CA LEU A 197 8.83 -10.57 -11.31
C LEU A 197 8.66 -12.10 -11.25
N PRO A 198 9.73 -12.84 -10.92
CA PRO A 198 9.62 -14.21 -10.44
C PRO A 198 8.60 -14.30 -9.30
N ARG A 199 7.80 -15.38 -9.30
CA ARG A 199 6.65 -15.55 -8.40
C ARG A 199 7.01 -15.37 -6.93
N GLU A 200 8.14 -15.94 -6.51
CA GLU A 200 8.65 -15.87 -5.13
C GLU A 200 8.92 -14.44 -4.67
N TYR A 201 9.39 -13.57 -5.56
CA TYR A 201 9.60 -12.15 -5.27
C TYR A 201 8.31 -11.37 -5.31
N ALA A 202 7.43 -11.67 -6.26
CA ALA A 202 6.11 -11.04 -6.39
C ALA A 202 5.23 -11.28 -5.13
N GLU A 203 5.30 -12.46 -4.53
CA GLU A 203 4.53 -12.81 -3.32
C GLU A 203 5.06 -12.12 -2.05
N ARG A 204 6.36 -11.81 -2.00
CA ARG A 204 7.04 -11.22 -0.83
C ARG A 204 7.27 -9.71 -0.93
N LEU A 205 6.95 -9.10 -2.07
CA LEU A 205 7.16 -7.68 -2.32
C LEU A 205 6.32 -6.83 -1.36
N THR A 206 6.94 -6.26 -0.33
CA THR A 206 6.26 -5.34 0.59
C THR A 206 6.16 -3.94 -0.01
N PHE A 207 4.99 -3.34 0.12
CA PHE A 207 4.74 -2.02 -0.46
C PHE A 207 3.75 -1.20 0.37
N THR A 208 3.79 0.12 0.20
CA THR A 208 2.65 1.00 0.49
C THR A 208 2.46 1.96 -0.67
N THR A 209 1.21 2.27 -1.04
CA THR A 209 0.90 3.22 -2.12
C THR A 209 0.93 4.67 -1.70
N TYR A 210 0.96 4.94 -0.39
CA TYR A 210 1.02 6.29 0.15
C TYR A 210 1.62 6.30 1.56
N THR A 211 2.57 7.21 1.77
CA THR A 211 3.02 7.70 3.08
C THR A 211 3.58 9.10 2.92
N ARG A 212 3.59 9.87 4.01
CA ARG A 212 4.31 11.16 4.08
C ARG A 212 5.75 11.01 4.56
N ARG A 213 6.11 9.83 5.06
CA ARG A 213 7.39 9.58 5.73
C ARG A 213 8.07 8.36 5.12
N PRO A 214 8.60 8.46 3.87
CA PRO A 214 9.22 7.32 3.21
C PRO A 214 10.37 6.71 4.03
N GLY A 215 11.20 7.53 4.66
CA GLY A 215 12.32 7.06 5.48
C GLY A 215 11.94 6.33 6.78
N SER A 216 10.67 6.33 7.18
CA SER A 216 10.18 5.56 8.33
C SER A 216 9.35 4.34 7.90
N ALA A 217 9.09 4.17 6.60
CA ALA A 217 8.30 3.05 6.10
C ALA A 217 9.15 1.78 6.03
N ALA A 218 8.62 0.68 6.57
CA ALA A 218 9.28 -0.64 6.55
C ALA A 218 9.19 -1.37 5.19
N HIS A 219 8.53 -0.77 4.21
CA HIS A 219 8.24 -1.38 2.91
C HIS A 219 9.43 -1.28 1.94
N ARG A 220 9.54 -2.20 0.97
CA ARG A 220 10.58 -2.12 -0.08
C ARG A 220 10.22 -1.14 -1.18
N VAL A 221 8.92 -1.00 -1.47
CA VAL A 221 8.37 -0.03 -2.45
C VAL A 221 7.42 0.93 -1.73
N VAL A 222 7.63 2.23 -1.90
CA VAL A 222 6.88 3.26 -1.19
C VAL A 222 6.35 4.30 -2.15
N GLY A 223 5.04 4.51 -2.14
CA GLY A 223 4.37 5.62 -2.81
C GLY A 223 4.38 6.87 -1.97
N VAL A 224 4.70 8.00 -2.58
CA VAL A 224 4.62 9.33 -1.95
C VAL A 224 4.01 10.33 -2.93
N LEU A 225 3.43 11.40 -2.38
CA LEU A 225 3.05 12.55 -3.18
C LEU A 225 4.30 13.40 -3.49
N PRO A 226 4.27 14.24 -4.55
CA PRO A 226 5.43 15.05 -4.96
C PRO A 226 6.07 15.89 -3.85
N GLN A 227 5.27 16.45 -2.94
CA GLN A 227 5.77 17.27 -1.83
C GLN A 227 6.46 16.48 -0.72
N ASP A 228 6.22 15.16 -0.64
CA ASP A 228 6.78 14.28 0.37
C ASP A 228 7.94 13.42 -0.21
N ALA A 229 8.40 13.73 -1.43
CA ALA A 229 9.51 13.04 -2.08
C ALA A 229 10.83 13.29 -1.34
N PRO A 230 11.64 12.24 -1.07
CA PRO A 230 12.96 12.41 -0.48
C PRO A 230 13.95 13.00 -1.50
N ASP A 231 15.10 13.48 -1.02
CA ASP A 231 16.18 13.93 -1.90
C ASP A 231 16.66 12.75 -2.78
N VAL A 232 16.68 12.96 -4.09
CA VAL A 232 17.15 11.99 -5.09
C VAL A 232 18.61 11.58 -4.89
N ARG A 233 19.39 12.37 -4.14
CA ARG A 233 20.79 12.10 -3.80
C ARG A 233 20.96 11.23 -2.56
N ASP A 234 19.90 11.01 -1.78
CA ASP A 234 19.98 10.15 -0.60
C ASP A 234 20.18 8.68 -1.05
N PRO A 235 21.30 8.05 -0.68
CA PRO A 235 21.65 6.71 -1.14
C PRO A 235 20.69 5.63 -0.62
N ARG A 236 19.87 5.92 0.40
CA ARG A 236 18.87 5.00 0.93
C ARG A 236 17.70 4.78 -0.02
N PHE A 237 17.52 5.66 -1.01
CA PHE A 237 16.39 5.64 -1.92
C PHE A 237 16.79 5.49 -3.39
N ARG A 238 15.88 4.89 -4.16
CA ARG A 238 15.79 5.00 -5.62
C ARG A 238 14.47 5.70 -5.93
N VAL A 239 14.56 6.99 -6.27
CA VAL A 239 13.39 7.86 -6.44
C VAL A 239 13.00 7.94 -7.91
N HIS A 240 11.76 7.57 -8.21
CA HIS A 240 11.17 7.65 -9.54
C HIS A 240 10.01 8.65 -9.54
N VAL A 241 10.14 9.72 -10.31
CA VAL A 241 9.13 10.79 -10.37
C VAL A 241 8.24 10.64 -11.60
N GLY A 242 6.95 10.38 -11.38
CA GLY A 242 5.94 10.29 -12.44
C GLY A 242 5.87 11.59 -13.23
N GLY A 243 6.22 11.53 -14.52
CA GLY A 243 6.29 12.71 -15.40
C GLY A 243 7.49 13.62 -15.16
N GLY A 244 8.51 13.15 -14.43
CA GLY A 244 9.80 13.85 -14.27
C GLY A 244 10.70 13.75 -15.50
N PRO A 245 11.97 14.18 -15.42
CA PRO A 245 12.93 13.99 -16.50
C PRO A 245 13.03 12.50 -16.88
N HIS A 246 13.22 12.23 -18.17
CA HIS A 246 13.49 10.87 -18.65
C HIS A 246 14.77 10.34 -17.97
N PRO A 247 14.79 9.10 -17.43
CA PRO A 247 16.03 8.48 -16.99
C PRO A 247 17.11 8.55 -18.07
N ALA A 248 18.33 8.90 -17.67
CA ALA A 248 19.43 9.07 -18.61
C ALA A 248 19.99 7.71 -19.05
N GLY A 249 19.91 7.46 -20.37
CA GLY A 249 20.67 6.43 -21.08
C GLY A 249 19.99 5.05 -21.14
N PRO A 250 20.32 4.22 -22.17
CA PRO A 250 19.85 2.85 -22.22
C PRO A 250 20.43 2.12 -21.00
N ALA A 251 19.55 1.61 -20.14
CA ALA A 251 19.97 0.62 -19.18
C ALA A 251 20.62 -0.51 -19.98
N GLY A 252 21.87 -0.85 -19.69
CA GLY A 252 22.54 -2.04 -20.25
C GLY A 252 21.92 -3.35 -19.76
N ASP A 253 20.62 -3.32 -19.47
CA ASP A 253 19.79 -4.44 -19.10
C ASP A 253 19.14 -4.94 -20.39
N PRO A 254 19.29 -6.23 -20.75
CA PRO A 254 18.62 -6.82 -21.91
C PRO A 254 17.09 -6.78 -21.85
N TRP A 255 16.50 -6.21 -20.80
CA TRP A 255 15.07 -5.95 -20.63
C TRP A 255 14.66 -4.47 -20.76
N ALA A 256 15.58 -3.59 -21.18
CA ALA A 256 15.31 -2.16 -21.46
C ALA A 256 14.80 -1.91 -22.89
#